data_AF-U2HHT8-F1
#
_entry.id   AF-U2HHT8-F1
#
_cell.length_a   1.000
_cell.length_b   1.000
_cell.length_c   1.000
_cell.angle_alpha   90.00
_cell.angle_beta   90.00
_cell.angle_gamma   90.00
#
_symmetry.space_group_name_H-M   'P 1'
#
loop_
_entity.id
_entity.type
_entity.pdbx_description
1 polymer ?
#
loop_
_entity_poly.entity_id
_entity_poly.type
_entity_poly.pdbx_seq_one_letter_code
_entity_poly.pdbx_strand_id
1 'polypeptide(L)'
;MKVHTSDSTSELSLDLMFIATDTVDLKVFLDDDPLFATYLGNETGIESSYTENQDNLILLLEFIFNTKVTLTELTESANRKVYDLTFYKDRCISIEDLERNYLIWIEESGHDNNMDEYGNLVSIIGYIRRNQGKKHLLLTVEKRTP
;
A
#
# COMPACT_ATOMS: atom_id res chain seq x y z
N MET A 1 4.96 1.46 -42.44
CA MET A 1 5.80 0.80 -41.42
C MET A 1 6.37 1.89 -40.53
N LYS A 2 5.66 2.25 -39.45
CA LYS A 2 6.16 3.19 -38.44
C LYS A 2 6.89 2.34 -37.40
N VAL A 3 8.16 2.66 -37.21
CA VAL A 3 8.97 2.11 -36.11
C VAL A 3 8.42 2.75 -34.84
N HIS A 4 7.76 1.97 -34.00
CA HIS A 4 7.59 2.33 -32.59
C HIS A 4 8.85 1.87 -31.87
N THR A 5 9.72 2.83 -31.58
CA THR A 5 10.72 2.70 -30.52
C THR A 5 9.96 2.65 -29.20
N SER A 6 9.68 1.45 -28.68
CA SER A 6 9.38 1.30 -27.27
C SER A 6 10.71 1.39 -26.53
N ASP A 7 11.14 2.62 -26.22
CA ASP A 7 12.02 2.81 -25.07
C ASP A 7 11.20 2.35 -23.86
N SER A 8 11.36 1.08 -23.49
CA SER A 8 10.85 0.55 -22.24
C SER A 8 11.74 1.08 -21.13
N THR A 9 11.56 2.35 -20.79
CA THR A 9 11.84 2.81 -19.43
C THR A 9 10.92 1.99 -18.56
N SER A 10 11.46 0.96 -17.90
CA SER A 10 10.75 0.25 -16.84
C SER A 10 10.30 1.31 -15.84
N GLU A 11 9.02 1.68 -15.87
CA GLU A 11 8.46 2.58 -14.87
C GLU A 11 8.71 1.93 -13.52
N LEU A 12 9.45 2.64 -12.66
CA LEU A 12 9.85 2.13 -11.35
C LEU A 12 8.58 1.96 -10.52
N SER A 13 8.15 0.71 -10.31
CA SER A 13 7.06 0.41 -9.39
C SER A 13 7.47 0.75 -7.95
N LEU A 14 6.47 1.03 -7.13
CA LEU A 14 6.59 1.26 -5.71
C LEU A 14 6.17 0.00 -4.98
N ASP A 15 7.08 -0.57 -4.19
CA ASP A 15 6.76 -1.63 -3.25
C ASP A 15 6.14 -1.01 -1.99
N LEU A 16 5.03 -1.58 -1.55
CA LEU A 16 4.21 -1.12 -0.44
C LEU A 16 4.26 -2.15 0.68
N MET A 17 4.47 -1.71 1.92
CA MET A 17 4.21 -2.56 3.09
C MET A 17 3.33 -1.84 4.10
N PHE A 18 2.19 -2.44 4.40
CA PHE A 18 1.27 -2.00 5.45
C PHE A 18 1.67 -2.67 6.77
N ILE A 19 1.90 -1.85 7.80
CA ILE A 19 2.28 -2.31 9.13
C ILE A 19 1.33 -1.75 10.16
N ALA A 20 0.58 -2.63 10.84
CA ALA A 20 -0.23 -2.29 11.99
C ALA A 20 0.49 -2.65 13.30
N THR A 21 0.58 -1.69 14.23
CA THR A 21 1.39 -1.85 15.44
C THR A 21 0.86 -1.02 16.61
N ASP A 22 1.18 -1.44 17.84
CA ASP A 22 0.90 -0.67 19.07
C ASP A 22 2.06 0.25 19.47
N THR A 23 3.22 0.09 18.84
CA THR A 23 4.44 0.85 19.12
C THR A 23 5.15 1.22 17.82
N VAL A 24 5.71 2.43 17.75
CA VAL A 24 6.43 2.91 16.58
C VAL A 24 7.90 3.11 16.94
N ASP A 25 8.79 2.36 16.30
CA ASP A 25 10.23 2.63 16.26
C ASP A 25 10.63 3.02 14.83
N LEU A 26 10.79 4.31 14.57
CA LEU A 26 11.07 4.81 13.21
C LEU A 26 12.37 4.26 12.62
N LYS A 27 13.34 3.85 13.46
CA LYS A 27 14.65 3.38 12.99
C LYS A 27 14.55 2.04 12.29
N VAL A 28 13.60 1.19 12.68
CA VAL A 28 13.49 -0.15 12.08
C VAL A 28 12.79 -0.13 10.72
N PHE A 29 12.07 0.94 10.36
CA PHE A 29 11.33 0.98 9.10
C PHE A 29 12.20 1.29 7.87
N LEU A 30 13.43 1.76 8.07
CA LEU A 30 14.34 2.15 6.98
C LEU A 30 15.26 1.01 6.50
N ASP A 31 15.18 -0.17 7.13
CA ASP A 31 15.98 -1.35 6.81
C ASP A 31 15.11 -2.60 6.99
N ASP A 32 15.16 -3.53 6.03
CA ASP A 32 14.31 -4.73 6.01
C ASP A 32 14.63 -5.71 7.11
N ASP A 33 15.90 -5.95 7.40
CA ASP A 33 16.31 -6.92 8.42
C ASP A 33 15.70 -6.59 9.79
N PRO A 34 15.84 -5.34 10.33
CA PRO A 34 15.20 -4.98 11.59
C PRO A 34 13.69 -4.81 11.48
N LEU A 35 13.14 -4.37 10.33
CA LEU A 35 11.69 -4.30 10.13
C LEU A 35 11.06 -5.67 10.30
N PHE A 36 11.58 -6.66 9.57
CA PHE A 36 11.09 -8.02 9.55
C PHE A 36 11.31 -8.71 10.89
N ALA A 37 12.48 -8.55 11.50
CA ALA A 37 12.72 -9.06 12.85
C ALA A 37 11.73 -8.50 13.89
N THR A 38 11.30 -7.24 13.73
CA THR A 38 10.39 -6.56 14.68
C THR A 38 8.92 -6.90 14.43
N TYR A 39 8.47 -6.98 13.18
CA TYR A 39 7.03 -7.00 12.87
C TYR A 39 6.51 -8.29 12.22
N LEU A 40 7.36 -9.18 11.67
CA LEU A 40 6.91 -10.51 11.20
C LEU A 40 6.78 -11.53 12.33
N GLY A 41 7.50 -11.33 13.45
CA GLY A 41 7.43 -12.22 14.61
C GLY A 41 6.23 -11.96 15.54
N ASN A 42 5.55 -10.82 15.38
CA ASN A 42 4.36 -10.45 16.14
C ASN A 42 3.12 -10.87 15.35
N GLU A 43 2.11 -11.45 16.02
CA GLU A 43 0.89 -12.04 15.44
C GLU A 43 0.12 -11.16 14.42
N THR A 44 0.46 -9.88 14.32
CA THR A 44 -0.19 -8.90 13.44
C THR A 44 0.37 -8.79 12.04
N GLY A 45 1.54 -9.38 11.78
CA GLY A 45 2.12 -9.51 10.43
C GLY A 45 2.32 -8.20 9.67
N ILE A 46 2.76 -8.34 8.43
CA ILE A 46 2.90 -7.26 7.44
C ILE A 46 2.09 -7.68 6.22
N GLU A 47 1.43 -6.73 5.55
CA GLU A 47 0.85 -6.97 4.24
C GLU A 47 1.60 -6.19 3.18
N SER A 48 1.93 -6.84 2.06
CA SER A 48 2.77 -6.27 1.01
C SER A 48 2.00 -6.17 -0.29
N SER A 49 2.24 -5.09 -1.02
CA SER A 49 1.63 -4.84 -2.32
C SER A 49 2.59 -4.04 -3.20
N TYR A 50 2.17 -3.68 -4.40
CA TYR A 50 2.90 -2.75 -5.25
C TYR A 50 1.94 -1.83 -6.00
N THR A 51 2.47 -0.74 -6.53
CA THR A 51 1.76 0.17 -7.43
C THR A 51 2.76 0.82 -8.38
N GLU A 52 2.31 1.37 -9.49
CA GLU A 52 3.14 1.85 -10.59
C GLU A 52 3.86 3.15 -10.23
N ASN A 53 3.19 4.03 -9.49
CA ASN A 53 3.70 5.35 -9.15
C ASN A 53 2.94 5.96 -7.96
N GLN A 54 3.33 7.18 -7.59
CA GLN A 54 2.77 7.89 -6.45
C GLN A 54 1.29 8.27 -6.64
N ASP A 55 0.84 8.55 -7.87
CA ASP A 55 -0.56 8.90 -8.14
C ASP A 55 -1.46 7.68 -8.01
N ASN A 56 -1.04 6.52 -8.54
CA ASN A 56 -1.71 5.24 -8.34
C ASN A 56 -1.75 4.83 -6.85
N LEU A 57 -0.68 5.12 -6.08
CA LEU A 57 -0.70 4.94 -4.63
C LEU A 57 -1.82 5.77 -3.97
N ILE A 58 -1.91 7.06 -4.30
CA ILE A 58 -2.95 7.91 -3.72
C ILE A 58 -4.34 7.40 -4.11
N LEU A 59 -4.57 7.04 -5.38
CA LEU A 59 -5.84 6.46 -5.83
C LEU A 59 -6.20 5.19 -5.05
N LEU A 60 -5.25 4.27 -4.87
CA LEU A 60 -5.43 3.05 -4.08
C LEU A 60 -5.87 3.35 -2.65
N LEU A 61 -5.17 4.26 -1.98
CA LEU A 61 -5.49 4.62 -0.59
C LEU A 61 -6.83 5.35 -0.48
N GLU A 62 -7.15 6.23 -1.43
CA GLU A 62 -8.44 6.91 -1.46
C GLU A 62 -9.61 5.95 -1.67
N PHE A 63 -9.42 4.95 -2.52
CA PHE A 63 -10.38 3.87 -2.72
C PHE A 63 -10.56 3.03 -1.46
N ILE A 64 -9.47 2.51 -0.88
CA ILE A 64 -9.51 1.63 0.30
C ILE A 64 -10.07 2.34 1.53
N PHE A 65 -9.80 3.64 1.72
CA PHE A 65 -10.31 4.41 2.85
C PHE A 65 -11.58 5.20 2.55
N ASN A 66 -12.10 5.12 1.32
CA ASN A 66 -13.28 5.82 0.84
C ASN A 66 -13.29 7.31 1.26
N THR A 67 -12.14 7.97 1.11
CA THR A 67 -11.94 9.37 1.50
C THR A 67 -10.69 9.93 0.84
N LYS A 68 -10.59 11.26 0.75
CA LYS A 68 -9.36 11.90 0.27
C LYS A 68 -8.21 11.68 1.24
N VAL A 69 -7.07 11.26 0.71
CA VAL A 69 -5.89 10.90 1.50
C VAL A 69 -4.81 11.96 1.32
N THR A 70 -4.21 12.36 2.43
CA THR A 70 -3.00 13.17 2.46
C THR A 70 -1.97 12.41 3.26
N LEU A 71 -0.87 12.04 2.60
CA LEU A 71 0.18 11.28 3.23
C LEU A 71 0.99 12.17 4.18
N THR A 72 1.01 11.80 5.46
CA THR A 72 1.87 12.42 6.45
C THR A 72 3.14 11.59 6.56
N GLU A 73 4.26 12.11 6.06
CA GLU A 73 5.56 11.46 6.15
C GLU A 73 6.08 11.48 7.59
N LEU A 74 6.56 10.34 8.08
CA LEU A 74 7.18 10.18 9.39
C LEU A 74 8.71 10.18 9.31
N THR A 75 9.26 9.54 8.29
CA THR A 75 10.71 9.46 8.03
C THR A 75 10.96 9.00 6.60
N GLU A 76 12.16 9.27 6.09
CA GLU A 76 12.61 8.82 4.77
C GLU A 76 14.09 8.42 4.75
N SER A 77 14.45 7.72 3.68
CA SER A 77 15.81 7.41 3.25
C SER A 77 15.90 7.62 1.72
N ALA A 78 17.02 7.24 1.09
CA ALA A 78 17.22 7.47 -0.34
C ALA A 78 16.18 6.76 -1.23
N ASN A 79 15.74 5.56 -0.84
CA ASN A 79 14.83 4.69 -1.60
C ASN A 79 13.47 4.46 -0.93
N ARG A 80 13.35 4.69 0.39
CA ARG A 80 12.16 4.34 1.17
C ARG A 80 11.60 5.54 1.94
N LYS A 81 10.28 5.68 1.91
CA LYS A 81 9.49 6.62 2.71
C LYS A 81 8.55 5.87 3.64
N VAL A 82 8.25 6.46 4.79
CA VAL A 82 7.32 5.91 5.78
C VAL A 82 6.23 6.93 6.05
N TYR A 83 4.98 6.52 5.91
CA TYR A 83 3.81 7.36 6.09
C TYR A 83 2.92 6.85 7.23
N ASP A 84 2.26 7.79 7.91
CA ASP A 84 1.23 7.49 8.90
C ASP A 84 -0.16 7.45 8.23
N LEU A 85 -0.82 6.30 8.33
CA LEU A 85 -2.20 6.09 7.88
C LEU A 85 -3.18 5.90 9.05
N THR A 86 -2.73 6.09 10.29
CA THR A 86 -3.51 5.82 11.51
C THR A 86 -4.85 6.55 11.51
N PHE A 87 -4.90 7.78 11.00
CA PHE A 87 -6.14 8.56 10.90
C PHE A 87 -7.21 7.91 10.00
N TYR A 88 -6.80 7.11 9.02
CA TYR A 88 -7.67 6.53 8.01
C TYR A 88 -8.11 5.09 8.32
N LYS A 89 -7.42 4.38 9.22
CA LYS A 89 -7.61 2.93 9.46
C LYS A 89 -9.06 2.52 9.73
N ASP A 90 -9.83 3.36 10.42
CA ASP A 90 -11.22 3.07 10.80
C ASP A 90 -12.22 3.33 9.65
N ARG A 91 -11.76 3.92 8.54
CA ARG A 91 -12.52 4.16 7.31
C ARG A 91 -12.31 3.11 6.24
N CYS A 92 -11.47 2.10 6.50
CA CYS A 92 -11.22 1.02 5.54
C CYS A 92 -12.54 0.37 5.11
N ILE A 93 -12.78 0.32 3.81
CA ILE A 93 -13.96 -0.31 3.21
C ILE A 93 -14.06 -1.78 3.62
N SER A 94 -15.25 -2.38 3.53
CA SER A 94 -15.42 -3.82 3.72
C SER A 94 -15.12 -4.62 2.44
N ILE A 95 -15.04 -5.95 2.54
CA ILE A 95 -14.90 -6.80 1.34
C ILE A 95 -16.18 -6.71 0.50
N GLU A 96 -17.34 -6.59 1.13
CA GLU A 96 -18.61 -6.39 0.42
C GLU A 96 -18.67 -5.02 -0.29
N ASP A 97 -18.02 -3.99 0.26
CA ASP A 97 -17.85 -2.70 -0.43
C ASP A 97 -16.92 -2.84 -1.64
N LEU A 98 -15.81 -3.59 -1.51
CA LEU A 98 -14.93 -3.92 -2.64
C LEU A 98 -15.72 -4.61 -3.75
N GLU A 99 -16.46 -5.68 -3.43
CA GLU A 99 -17.26 -6.43 -4.42
C GLU A 99 -18.23 -5.54 -5.20
N ARG A 100 -18.85 -4.57 -4.53
CA ARG A 100 -19.78 -3.62 -5.17
C ARG A 100 -19.09 -2.59 -6.05
N ASN A 101 -17.91 -2.13 -5.63
CA ASN A 101 -17.24 -0.98 -6.23
C ASN A 101 -16.01 -1.36 -7.06
N TYR A 102 -15.68 -2.64 -7.20
CA TYR A 102 -14.47 -3.09 -7.91
C TYR A 102 -14.42 -2.64 -9.36
N LEU A 103 -15.56 -2.66 -10.07
CA LEU A 103 -15.58 -2.17 -11.45
C LEU A 103 -15.36 -0.65 -11.55
N ILE A 104 -15.77 0.11 -10.53
CA ILE A 104 -15.48 1.55 -10.44
C ILE A 104 -13.99 1.74 -10.22
N TRP A 105 -13.38 0.96 -9.33
CA TRP A 105 -11.93 0.96 -9.13
C TRP A 105 -11.17 0.71 -10.43
N ILE A 106 -11.54 -0.33 -11.19
CA ILE A 106 -10.90 -0.64 -12.47
C ILE A 106 -11.02 0.51 -13.46
N GLU A 107 -12.20 1.15 -13.55
CA GLU A 107 -12.41 2.29 -14.45
C GLU A 107 -11.57 3.51 -14.03
N GLU A 108 -11.49 3.82 -12.74
CA GLU A 108 -10.79 5.00 -12.21
C GLU A 108 -9.26 4.82 -12.19
N SER A 109 -8.78 3.61 -11.88
CA SER A 109 -7.34 3.28 -11.82
C SER A 109 -6.73 3.01 -13.19
N GLY A 110 -7.55 2.58 -14.17
CA GLY A 110 -7.07 2.09 -15.45
C GLY A 110 -6.35 0.74 -15.39
N HIS A 111 -6.45 0.02 -14.26
CA HIS A 111 -5.84 -1.30 -14.08
C HIS A 111 -6.56 -2.39 -14.90
N ASP A 112 -5.87 -3.49 -15.14
CA ASP A 112 -6.47 -4.66 -15.76
C ASP A 112 -7.48 -5.32 -14.80
N ASN A 113 -8.66 -5.65 -15.32
CA ASN A 113 -9.64 -6.45 -14.59
C ASN A 113 -9.18 -7.92 -14.53
N ASN A 114 -8.37 -8.25 -13.53
CA ASN A 114 -7.87 -9.60 -13.31
C ASN A 114 -8.00 -10.03 -11.84
N MET A 115 -7.79 -11.32 -11.58
CA MET A 115 -7.93 -11.91 -10.24
C MET A 115 -6.77 -11.55 -9.31
N ASP A 116 -5.61 -11.21 -9.86
CA ASP A 116 -4.44 -10.83 -9.07
C ASP A 116 -4.67 -9.45 -8.43
N GLU A 117 -5.19 -8.50 -9.20
CA GLU A 117 -5.58 -7.17 -8.73
C GLU A 117 -6.68 -7.23 -7.67
N TYR A 118 -7.75 -7.99 -7.95
CA TYR A 118 -8.81 -8.22 -6.97
C TYR A 118 -8.28 -8.85 -5.69
N GLY A 119 -7.44 -9.89 -5.81
CA GLY A 119 -6.82 -10.59 -4.68
C GLY A 119 -5.92 -9.70 -3.84
N ASN A 120 -5.18 -8.80 -4.48
CA ASN A 120 -4.34 -7.80 -3.83
C ASN A 120 -5.19 -6.85 -2.95
N LEU A 121 -6.27 -6.28 -3.49
CA LEU A 121 -7.20 -5.43 -2.74
C LEU A 121 -7.84 -6.19 -1.56
N VAL A 122 -8.28 -7.43 -1.78
CA VAL A 122 -8.83 -8.29 -0.71
C VAL A 122 -7.82 -8.47 0.42
N SER A 123 -6.54 -8.68 0.09
CA SER A 123 -5.47 -8.90 1.06
C SER A 123 -5.21 -7.65 1.89
N ILE A 124 -5.03 -6.49 1.25
CA ILE A 124 -4.82 -5.19 1.93
C ILE A 124 -6.02 -4.85 2.83
N ILE A 125 -7.24 -4.90 2.30
CA ILE A 125 -8.46 -4.58 3.05
C ILE A 125 -8.62 -5.55 4.22
N GLY A 126 -8.43 -6.85 3.97
CA GLY A 126 -8.49 -7.87 5.01
C GLY A 126 -7.47 -7.64 6.12
N TYR A 127 -6.23 -7.29 5.77
CA TYR A 127 -5.17 -6.97 6.72
C TYR A 127 -5.53 -5.76 7.59
N ILE A 128 -5.90 -4.64 6.97
CA ILE A 128 -6.22 -3.41 7.70
C ILE A 128 -7.39 -3.65 8.66
N ARG A 129 -8.46 -4.31 8.19
CA ARG A 129 -9.65 -4.59 9.00
C ARG A 129 -9.34 -5.50 10.19
N ARG A 130 -8.59 -6.59 10.00
CA ARG A 130 -8.19 -7.48 11.11
C ARG A 130 -7.35 -6.78 12.17
N ASN A 131 -6.63 -5.72 11.77
CA ASN A 131 -5.72 -4.99 12.63
C ASN A 131 -6.26 -3.63 13.12
N GLN A 132 -7.55 -3.34 12.97
CA GLN A 132 -8.15 -2.08 13.46
C GLN A 132 -7.94 -1.83 14.95
N GLY A 133 -7.75 -2.88 15.76
CA GLY A 133 -7.44 -2.75 17.18
C GLY A 133 -6.06 -2.18 17.50
N LYS A 134 -5.14 -2.12 16.53
CA LYS A 134 -3.79 -1.58 16.73
C LYS A 134 -3.78 -0.07 16.77
N LYS A 135 -2.89 0.51 17.58
CA LYS A 135 -2.81 1.98 17.74
C LYS A 135 -2.40 2.70 16.46
N HIS A 136 -1.55 2.08 15.65
CA HIS A 136 -0.97 2.70 14.46
C HIS A 136 -1.20 1.83 13.23
N LEU A 137 -1.43 2.48 12.09
CA LEU A 137 -1.32 1.90 10.76
C LEU A 137 -0.31 2.72 9.97
N LEU A 138 0.78 2.09 9.55
CA LEU A 138 1.89 2.70 8.85
C LEU A 138 1.99 2.11 7.45
N LEU A 139 2.56 2.88 6.52
CA LEU A 139 2.86 2.45 5.17
C LEU A 139 4.31 2.76 4.85
N THR A 140 5.10 1.75 4.52
CA THR A 140 6.38 1.97 3.86
C THR A 140 6.18 1.95 2.35
N VAL A 141 6.82 2.88 1.65
CA VAL A 141 6.82 2.97 0.19
C VAL A 141 8.26 2.99 -0.27
N GLU A 142 8.65 2.00 -1.07
CA GLU A 142 10.00 1.87 -1.57
C GLU A 142 10.02 1.87 -3.09
N LYS A 143 10.95 2.62 -3.69
CA LYS A 143 11.17 2.56 -5.13
C LYS A 143 11.85 1.25 -5.48
N ARG A 144 11.20 0.46 -6.31
CA ARG A 144 11.77 -0.78 -6.83
C ARG A 144 12.91 -0.44 -7.78
N THR A 145 14.15 -0.60 -7.33
CA THR A 145 15.31 -0.53 -8.22
C THR A 145 15.32 -1.75 -9.15
N PRO A 146 15.61 -1.56 -10.45
CA PRO A 146 15.67 -2.64 -11.43
C PRO A 146 16.79 -3.64 -11.16
#